data_AF-A0A812KU34-F1
#
_entry.id   AF-A0A812KU34-F1
#
_cell.length_a   1.000
_cell.length_b   1.000
_cell.length_c   1.000
_cell.angle_alpha   90.00
_cell.angle_beta   90.00
_cell.angle_gamma   90.00
#
_symmetry.space_group_name_H-M   'P 1'
#
loop_
_entity.id
_entity.type
_entity.pdbx_description
1 polymer ?
#
loop_
_entity_poly.entity_id
_entity_poly.type
_entity_poly.pdbx_seq_one_letter_code
_entity_poly.pdbx_strand_id
1 'polypeptide(L)'
;MSFVDAISEKSLNRTMALTAARGRGKSAALGLAISAAVAYGYSNIFVTAPSPENLSTVFEFILKGFDALGMKEHQEYELVQAENPELNKALVRVNIFKDHRQTVQYISPSDWQHLAQAELLVVDEAAAIPLPIVKKLLGPYLVLLASTVNGYEGTGRALSLKLIEDLKAGKGVGSAKK
;
A
#
# COMPACT_ATOMS: atom_id res chain seq x y z
N MET A 1 12.12 4.15 -12.90
CA MET A 1 11.70 2.82 -12.45
C MET A 1 10.27 2.88 -11.98
N SER A 2 9.40 2.06 -12.58
CA SER A 2 7.99 1.95 -12.24
C SER A 2 7.78 1.04 -11.01
N PHE A 3 6.58 1.04 -10.42
CA PHE A 3 6.24 0.08 -9.37
C PHE A 3 6.25 -1.37 -9.88
N VAL A 4 5.80 -1.59 -11.12
CA VAL A 4 5.77 -2.93 -11.73
C VAL A 4 7.18 -3.46 -11.93
N ASP A 5 8.14 -2.61 -12.31
CA ASP A 5 9.55 -3.01 -12.44
C ASP A 5 10.06 -3.57 -11.10
N ALA A 6 9.80 -2.89 -9.98
CA ALA A 6 10.29 -3.30 -8.68
C ALA A 6 9.58 -4.56 -8.14
N ILE A 7 8.30 -4.72 -8.46
CA ILE A 7 7.54 -5.95 -8.19
C ILE A 7 8.16 -7.11 -8.97
N SER A 8 8.48 -6.90 -10.25
CA SER A 8 9.02 -7.95 -11.12
C SER A 8 10.41 -8.43 -10.69
N GLU A 9 11.22 -7.55 -10.09
CA GLU A 9 12.54 -7.89 -9.53
C GLU A 9 12.47 -8.78 -8.29
N LYS A 10 11.31 -8.87 -7.62
CA LYS A 10 11.11 -9.59 -6.35
C LYS A 10 12.13 -9.24 -5.25
N SER A 11 12.65 -8.01 -5.28
CA SER A 11 13.59 -7.52 -4.26
C SER A 11 12.84 -7.06 -3.00
N LEU A 12 12.72 -7.96 -2.02
CA LEU A 12 11.98 -7.78 -0.76
C LEU A 12 12.65 -6.84 0.27
N ASN A 13 13.60 -5.98 -0.09
CA ASN A 13 14.16 -5.02 0.87
C ASN A 13 14.32 -3.65 0.21
N ARG A 14 13.20 -3.15 -0.29
CA ARG A 14 13.18 -1.94 -1.10
C ARG A 14 11.97 -1.11 -0.75
N THR A 15 12.18 0.20 -0.65
CA THR A 15 11.09 1.17 -0.49
C THR A 15 11.03 2.07 -1.72
N MET A 16 9.86 2.20 -2.29
CA MET A 16 9.56 3.14 -3.36
C MET A 16 8.49 4.11 -2.89
N ALA A 17 8.58 5.34 -3.39
CA ALA A 17 7.63 6.38 -3.05
C ALA A 17 7.10 7.06 -4.31
N LEU A 18 5.81 7.35 -4.32
CA LEU A 18 5.08 8.14 -5.31
C LEU A 18 4.52 9.38 -4.63
N THR A 19 4.87 10.55 -5.15
CA THR A 19 4.31 11.81 -4.68
C THR A 19 3.76 12.57 -5.86
N ALA A 20 2.56 13.11 -5.68
CA ALA A 20 1.86 13.90 -6.70
C ALA A 20 0.79 14.77 -6.04
N ALA A 21 0.34 15.80 -6.74
CA ALA A 21 -0.81 16.61 -6.32
C ALA A 21 -2.09 15.77 -6.16
N ARG A 22 -3.10 16.33 -5.49
CA ARG A 22 -4.43 15.71 -5.34
C ARG A 22 -5.07 15.50 -6.73
N GLY A 23 -5.84 14.43 -6.89
CA GLY A 23 -6.56 14.13 -8.14
C GLY A 23 -5.70 13.57 -9.29
N ARG A 24 -4.43 13.19 -9.05
CA ARG A 24 -3.52 12.65 -10.07
C ARG A 24 -3.49 11.12 -10.18
N GLY A 25 -4.45 10.42 -9.58
CA GLY A 25 -4.59 8.96 -9.70
C GLY A 25 -3.59 8.11 -8.90
N LYS A 26 -3.05 8.62 -7.77
CA LYS A 26 -2.10 7.86 -6.93
C LYS A 26 -2.68 6.54 -6.41
N SER A 27 -3.86 6.59 -5.79
CA SER A 27 -4.55 5.40 -5.25
C SER A 27 -4.90 4.40 -6.34
N ALA A 28 -5.32 4.89 -7.52
CA ALA A 28 -5.55 4.06 -8.70
C ALA A 28 -4.27 3.35 -9.17
N ALA A 29 -3.15 4.06 -9.26
CA ALA A 29 -1.85 3.49 -9.61
C ALA A 29 -1.37 2.45 -8.59
N LEU A 30 -1.62 2.69 -7.29
CA LEU A 30 -1.35 1.70 -6.24
C LEU A 30 -2.22 0.44 -6.41
N GLY A 31 -3.51 0.59 -6.70
CA GLY A 31 -4.40 -0.55 -6.93
C GLY A 31 -3.94 -1.44 -8.10
N LEU A 32 -3.56 -0.81 -9.22
CA LEU A 32 -3.00 -1.53 -10.37
C LEU A 32 -1.64 -2.17 -10.08
N ALA A 33 -0.80 -1.53 -9.25
CA ALA A 33 0.46 -2.12 -8.81
C ALA A 33 0.21 -3.37 -7.94
N ILE A 34 -0.80 -3.34 -7.07
CA ILE A 34 -1.19 -4.50 -6.25
C ILE A 34 -1.72 -5.64 -7.13
N SER A 35 -2.59 -5.36 -8.11
CA SER A 35 -3.06 -6.42 -9.03
C SER A 35 -1.90 -7.04 -9.82
N ALA A 36 -0.92 -6.23 -10.24
CA ALA A 36 0.30 -6.74 -10.85
C ALA A 36 1.11 -7.60 -9.86
N ALA A 37 1.26 -7.18 -8.60
CA ALA A 37 1.95 -7.98 -7.58
C ALA A 37 1.30 -9.35 -7.36
N VAL A 38 -0.04 -9.40 -7.34
CA VAL A 38 -0.78 -10.67 -7.31
C VAL A 38 -0.42 -11.53 -8.53
N ALA A 39 -0.43 -10.96 -9.74
CA ALA A 39 -0.04 -11.68 -10.97
C ALA A 39 1.44 -12.17 -10.97
N TYR A 40 2.35 -11.45 -10.30
CA TYR A 40 3.73 -11.87 -10.09
C TYR A 40 3.92 -12.87 -8.93
N GLY A 41 2.83 -13.27 -8.28
CA GLY A 41 2.78 -14.34 -7.28
C GLY A 41 3.06 -13.91 -5.84
N TYR A 42 2.95 -12.62 -5.51
CA TYR A 42 3.02 -12.15 -4.12
C TYR A 42 1.81 -12.66 -3.34
N SER A 43 2.05 -13.35 -2.23
CA SER A 43 1.05 -14.02 -1.41
C SER A 43 0.55 -13.17 -0.25
N ASN A 44 1.44 -12.48 0.46
CA ASN A 44 1.07 -11.71 1.65
C ASN A 44 1.21 -10.21 1.39
N ILE A 45 0.15 -9.61 0.85
CA ILE A 45 0.11 -8.19 0.49
C ILE A 45 -0.72 -7.44 1.54
N PHE A 46 -0.11 -6.42 2.14
CA PHE A 46 -0.78 -5.53 3.08
C PHE A 46 -0.97 -4.16 2.46
N VAL A 47 -2.12 -3.55 2.74
CA VAL A 47 -2.40 -2.16 2.38
C VAL A 47 -2.78 -1.38 3.64
N THR A 48 -2.31 -0.15 3.76
CA THR A 48 -2.62 0.70 4.91
C THR A 48 -2.81 2.15 4.48
N ALA A 49 -3.58 2.87 5.28
CA ALA A 49 -3.93 4.28 5.13
C ALA A 49 -4.39 4.80 6.50
N PRO A 50 -4.62 6.11 6.70
CA PRO A 50 -5.12 6.64 7.96
C PRO A 50 -6.45 6.01 8.43
N SER A 51 -7.32 5.63 7.49
CA SER A 51 -8.58 4.91 7.71
C SER A 51 -8.85 3.96 6.53
N PRO A 52 -9.51 2.80 6.73
CA PRO A 52 -9.82 1.88 5.63
C PRO A 52 -10.71 2.50 4.56
N GLU A 53 -11.55 3.49 4.90
CA GLU A 53 -12.40 4.19 3.92
C GLU A 53 -11.59 4.91 2.84
N ASN A 54 -10.35 5.30 3.15
CA ASN A 54 -9.43 5.93 2.19
C ASN A 54 -8.96 4.97 1.09
N LEU A 55 -9.18 3.67 1.24
CA LEU A 55 -8.71 2.64 0.32
C LEU A 55 -9.76 2.18 -0.69
N SER A 56 -10.97 2.74 -0.67
CA SER A 56 -12.02 2.43 -1.64
C SER A 56 -11.52 2.46 -3.08
N THR A 57 -10.81 3.52 -3.49
CA THR A 57 -10.21 3.63 -4.83
C THR A 57 -9.08 2.63 -5.06
N VAL A 58 -8.26 2.32 -4.04
CA VAL A 58 -7.20 1.32 -4.18
C VAL A 58 -7.81 -0.05 -4.50
N PHE A 59 -8.80 -0.47 -3.72
CA PHE A 59 -9.50 -1.74 -3.96
C PHE A 59 -10.27 -1.74 -5.27
N GLU A 60 -10.96 -0.67 -5.64
CA GLU A 60 -11.62 -0.55 -6.95
C GLU A 60 -10.66 -0.84 -8.10
N PHE A 61 -9.44 -0.29 -8.04
CA PHE A 61 -8.44 -0.49 -9.09
C PHE A 61 -7.72 -1.83 -9.01
N ILE A 62 -7.68 -2.49 -7.85
CA ILE A 62 -7.30 -3.91 -7.76
C ILE A 62 -8.27 -4.75 -8.58
N LEU A 63 -9.58 -4.55 -8.39
CA LEU A 63 -10.62 -5.31 -9.09
C LEU A 63 -10.60 -5.04 -10.60
N LYS A 64 -10.43 -3.79 -11.03
CA LYS A 64 -10.22 -3.48 -12.45
C LYS A 64 -8.98 -4.17 -13.03
N GLY A 65 -7.91 -4.29 -12.24
CA GLY A 65 -6.73 -5.04 -12.61
C GLY A 65 -7.02 -6.54 -12.75
N PHE A 66 -7.81 -7.11 -11.85
CA PHE A 66 -8.27 -8.50 -11.92
C PHE A 66 -9.16 -8.76 -13.14
N ASP A 67 -10.09 -7.85 -13.45
CA ASP A 67 -10.90 -7.91 -14.66
C ASP A 67 -10.02 -7.94 -15.92
N ALA A 68 -9.01 -7.07 -15.98
CA ALA A 68 -8.05 -7.02 -17.09
C ALA A 68 -7.18 -8.30 -17.20
N LEU A 69 -6.95 -8.98 -16.08
CA LEU A 69 -6.28 -10.28 -16.01
C LEU A 69 -7.23 -11.47 -16.26
N GLY A 70 -8.51 -11.21 -16.50
CA GLY A 70 -9.53 -12.24 -16.74
C GLY A 70 -9.89 -13.06 -15.50
N MET A 71 -9.62 -12.55 -14.30
CA MET A 71 -9.98 -13.21 -13.04
C MET A 71 -11.45 -13.03 -12.71
N LYS A 72 -12.10 -14.06 -12.16
CA LYS A 72 -13.54 -14.07 -11.84
C LYS A 72 -13.80 -14.14 -10.33
N GLU A 73 -14.64 -13.23 -9.85
CA GLU A 73 -15.15 -13.26 -8.48
C GLU A 73 -15.89 -14.57 -8.19
N HIS A 74 -15.75 -15.07 -6.96
CA HIS A 74 -16.31 -16.33 -6.47
C HIS A 74 -15.79 -17.59 -7.17
N GLN A 75 -14.84 -17.48 -8.10
CA GLN A 75 -14.14 -18.60 -8.73
C GLN A 75 -12.64 -18.57 -8.50
N GLU A 76 -12.04 -17.37 -8.52
CA GLU A 76 -10.60 -17.16 -8.36
C GLU A 76 -10.27 -16.21 -7.20
N TYR A 77 -11.24 -15.40 -6.76
CA TYR A 77 -11.09 -14.54 -5.59
C TYR A 77 -12.43 -14.25 -4.89
N GLU A 78 -12.35 -13.82 -3.63
CA GLU A 78 -13.48 -13.41 -2.80
C GLU A 78 -13.18 -12.11 -2.06
N LEU A 79 -14.22 -11.29 -1.89
CA LEU A 79 -14.17 -10.00 -1.21
C LEU A 79 -14.65 -10.15 0.23
N VAL A 80 -13.94 -9.50 1.16
CA VAL A 80 -14.27 -9.48 2.60
C VAL A 80 -14.43 -8.04 3.06
N GLN A 81 -15.64 -7.72 3.50
CA GLN A 81 -15.98 -6.40 4.03
C GLN A 81 -15.75 -6.33 5.55
N ALA A 82 -15.56 -5.12 6.06
CA ALA A 82 -15.46 -4.87 7.48
C ALA A 82 -16.75 -5.28 8.22
N GLU A 83 -16.60 -5.98 9.34
CA GLU A 83 -17.72 -6.33 10.22
C GLU A 83 -18.17 -5.15 11.09
N ASN A 84 -17.25 -4.22 11.40
CA ASN A 84 -17.56 -3.05 12.22
C ASN A 84 -18.52 -2.10 11.46
N PRO A 85 -19.73 -1.83 11.98
CA PRO A 85 -20.69 -0.90 11.37
C PRO A 85 -20.14 0.51 11.14
N GLU A 86 -19.20 0.97 11.99
CA GLU A 86 -18.56 2.28 11.87
C GLU A 86 -17.71 2.42 10.60
N LEU A 87 -17.31 1.30 9.99
CA LEU A 87 -16.50 1.27 8.79
C LEU A 87 -17.33 1.14 7.50
N ASN A 88 -18.66 1.31 7.59
CA ASN A 88 -19.56 1.40 6.43
C ASN A 88 -19.41 0.24 5.43
N LYS A 89 -19.16 -0.99 5.90
CA LYS A 89 -18.88 -2.17 5.07
C LYS A 89 -17.72 -1.97 4.08
N ALA A 90 -16.72 -1.16 4.45
CA ALA A 90 -15.52 -0.97 3.65
C ALA A 90 -14.89 -2.32 3.28
N LEU A 91 -14.46 -2.46 2.04
CA LEU A 91 -13.70 -3.63 1.60
C LEU A 91 -12.35 -3.62 2.32
N VAL A 92 -12.07 -4.65 3.11
CA VAL A 92 -10.85 -4.73 3.93
C VAL A 92 -9.93 -5.86 3.51
N ARG A 93 -10.42 -6.85 2.76
CA ARG A 93 -9.58 -7.95 2.30
C ARG A 93 -10.09 -8.53 0.99
N VAL A 94 -9.17 -8.99 0.17
CA VAL A 94 -9.41 -9.82 -1.00
C VAL A 94 -8.60 -11.11 -0.83
N ASN A 95 -9.29 -12.25 -0.83
CA ASN A 95 -8.67 -13.57 -0.84
C ASN A 95 -8.60 -14.05 -2.29
N ILE A 96 -7.43 -14.47 -2.75
CA ILE A 96 -7.21 -14.98 -4.11
C ILE A 96 -6.75 -16.44 -3.99
N PHE A 97 -7.29 -17.30 -4.85
CA PHE A 97 -7.06 -18.74 -4.82
C PHE A 97 -6.95 -19.35 -6.22
N LYS A 98 -6.59 -18.55 -7.23
CA LYS A 98 -6.40 -18.95 -8.63
C LYS A 98 -5.30 -20.01 -8.80
N ASP A 99 -4.06 -19.65 -8.48
CA ASP A 99 -2.89 -20.53 -8.63
C ASP A 99 -2.42 -21.05 -7.26
N HIS A 100 -2.35 -20.15 -6.29
CA HIS A 100 -2.08 -20.43 -4.88
C HIS A 100 -2.86 -19.44 -4.00
N ARG A 101 -2.82 -19.64 -2.69
CA ARG A 101 -3.46 -18.73 -1.74
C ARG A 101 -2.67 -17.42 -1.66
N GLN A 102 -3.32 -16.33 -2.00
CA GLN A 102 -2.80 -14.97 -1.85
C GLN A 102 -3.86 -14.13 -1.14
N THR A 103 -3.40 -13.12 -0.41
CA THR A 103 -4.26 -12.22 0.36
C THR A 103 -3.78 -10.80 0.16
N VAL A 104 -4.70 -9.91 -0.22
CA VAL A 104 -4.53 -8.47 -0.09
C VAL A 104 -5.39 -8.02 1.08
N GLN A 105 -4.81 -7.43 2.12
CA GLN A 105 -5.59 -7.02 3.28
C GLN A 105 -5.19 -5.66 3.85
N TYR A 106 -6.21 -4.93 4.30
CA TYR A 106 -6.05 -3.74 5.09
C TYR A 106 -5.44 -4.08 6.45
N ILE A 107 -4.57 -3.20 6.91
CA ILE A 107 -4.08 -3.17 8.28
C ILE A 107 -4.06 -1.74 8.80
N SER A 108 -4.43 -1.56 10.07
CA SER A 108 -4.23 -0.28 10.76
C SER A 108 -2.75 0.06 10.83
N PRO A 109 -2.34 1.32 10.59
CA PRO A 109 -0.94 1.73 10.73
C PRO A 109 -0.33 1.39 12.10
N SER A 110 -1.16 1.35 13.15
CA SER A 110 -0.74 1.04 14.52
C SER A 110 -0.43 -0.44 14.76
N ASP A 111 -0.94 -1.34 13.91
CA ASP A 111 -0.85 -2.80 14.07
C ASP A 111 0.32 -3.41 13.28
N TRP A 112 1.37 -2.61 13.03
CA TRP A 112 2.55 -2.94 12.23
C TRP A 112 3.23 -4.28 12.61
N GLN A 113 3.03 -4.79 13.83
CA GLN A 113 3.55 -6.08 14.29
C GLN A 113 3.06 -7.26 13.44
N HIS A 114 1.89 -7.17 12.81
CA HIS A 114 1.37 -8.24 11.95
C HIS A 114 2.05 -8.29 10.57
N LEU A 115 2.94 -7.34 10.26
CA LEU A 115 3.67 -7.29 8.99
C LEU A 115 4.88 -8.23 8.94
N ALA A 116 5.10 -9.06 9.96
CA ALA A 116 6.25 -9.98 10.01
C ALA A 116 6.30 -10.98 8.83
N GLN A 117 5.15 -11.29 8.22
CA GLN A 117 5.02 -12.21 7.08
C GLN A 117 4.69 -11.47 5.78
N ALA A 118 4.76 -10.14 5.75
CA ALA A 118 4.49 -9.36 4.56
C ALA A 118 5.57 -9.59 3.51
N GLU A 119 5.16 -9.70 2.25
CA GLU A 119 6.06 -9.64 1.09
C GLU A 119 6.00 -8.25 0.43
N LEU A 120 4.82 -7.63 0.51
CA LEU A 120 4.54 -6.30 -0.02
C LEU A 120 3.68 -5.51 0.98
N LEU A 121 4.13 -4.30 1.32
CA LEU A 121 3.33 -3.30 2.01
C LEU A 121 3.06 -2.12 1.07
N VAL A 122 1.79 -1.73 0.97
CA VAL A 122 1.37 -0.52 0.27
C VAL A 122 0.79 0.48 1.27
N VAL A 123 1.29 1.71 1.26
CA VAL A 123 0.84 2.79 2.14
C VAL A 123 0.28 3.92 1.29
N ASP A 124 -1.04 4.15 1.36
CA ASP A 124 -1.65 5.33 0.75
C ASP A 124 -1.73 6.49 1.76
N GLU A 125 -1.63 7.71 1.25
CA GLU A 125 -1.53 8.95 2.03
C GLU A 125 -0.53 8.88 3.21
N ALA A 126 0.68 8.38 2.95
CA ALA A 126 1.71 8.12 3.96
C ALA A 126 2.06 9.35 4.83
N ALA A 127 2.02 10.58 4.29
CA ALA A 127 2.27 11.79 5.07
C ALA A 127 1.18 12.13 6.09
N ALA A 128 -0.02 11.55 5.98
CA ALA A 128 -1.08 11.68 6.98
C ALA A 128 -0.89 10.73 8.17
N ILE A 129 0.03 9.77 8.09
CA ILE A 129 0.39 8.88 9.19
C ILE A 129 1.52 9.51 10.01
N PRO A 130 1.46 9.48 11.36
CA PRO A 130 2.55 9.98 12.20
C PRO A 130 3.90 9.34 11.84
N LEU A 131 4.94 10.17 11.69
CA LEU A 131 6.28 9.73 11.29
C LEU A 131 6.84 8.55 12.11
N PRO A 132 6.70 8.49 13.46
CA PRO A 132 7.17 7.34 14.23
C PRO A 132 6.49 6.02 13.82
N ILE A 133 5.23 6.08 13.38
CA ILE A 133 4.49 4.91 12.90
C ILE A 133 4.96 4.54 11.50
N VAL A 134 5.11 5.52 10.60
CA VAL A 134 5.65 5.28 9.25
C VAL A 134 7.00 4.56 9.31
N LYS A 135 7.90 4.96 10.21
CA LYS A 135 9.19 4.29 10.39
C LYS A 135 9.07 2.84 10.85
N LYS A 136 8.05 2.48 11.63
CA LYS A 136 7.79 1.10 12.08
C LYS A 136 7.15 0.24 10.99
N LEU A 137 6.47 0.86 10.03
CA LEU A 137 5.93 0.20 8.85
C LEU A 137 7.00 -0.13 7.80
N LEU A 138 8.21 0.42 7.92
CA LEU A 138 9.32 0.07 7.04
C LEU A 138 9.99 -1.20 7.58
N GLY A 139 10.00 -2.27 6.80
CA GLY A 139 10.57 -3.55 7.16
C GLY A 139 11.29 -4.24 6.00
N PRO A 140 11.75 -5.49 6.19
CA PRO A 140 12.44 -6.29 5.18
C PRO A 140 11.45 -6.91 4.19
N TYR A 141 10.61 -6.07 3.58
CA TYR A 141 9.69 -6.40 2.49
C TYR A 141 9.69 -5.27 1.45
N LEU A 142 9.06 -5.49 0.30
CA LEU A 142 8.84 -4.41 -0.67
C LEU A 142 7.81 -3.43 -0.09
N VAL A 143 8.14 -2.14 -0.08
CA VAL A 143 7.25 -1.07 0.41
C VAL A 143 6.96 -0.09 -0.71
N LEU A 144 5.68 0.14 -1.02
CA LEU A 144 5.22 1.18 -1.94
C LEU A 144 4.47 2.25 -1.17
N LEU A 145 4.98 3.47 -1.17
CA LEU A 145 4.38 4.62 -0.51
C LEU A 145 3.73 5.54 -1.53
N ALA A 146 2.55 6.06 -1.25
CA ALA A 146 1.97 7.19 -1.97
C ALA A 146 1.63 8.33 -1.02
N SER A 147 1.84 9.58 -1.45
CA SER A 147 1.41 10.74 -0.66
C SER A 147 1.17 12.00 -1.50
N THR A 148 0.33 12.89 -0.98
CA THR A 148 0.04 14.22 -1.51
C THR A 148 1.08 15.26 -1.08
N VAL A 149 1.64 16.03 -2.02
CA VAL A 149 2.68 17.06 -1.74
C VAL A 149 2.15 18.49 -1.56
N ASN A 150 0.98 18.81 -2.14
CA ASN A 150 0.44 20.18 -2.16
C ASN A 150 -0.91 20.27 -1.42
N GLY A 151 -0.85 20.13 -0.10
CA GLY A 151 -1.90 20.58 0.82
C GLY A 151 -1.27 21.50 1.85
N TYR A 152 -1.70 22.76 1.89
CA TYR A 152 -1.51 23.61 3.07
C TYR A 152 -1.99 22.80 4.27
N GLU A 153 -1.12 22.49 5.25
CA GLU A 153 -1.47 22.21 6.67
C GLU A 153 -0.42 21.31 7.35
N GLY A 154 0.36 21.91 8.26
CA GLY A 154 0.92 21.23 9.43
C GLY A 154 2.43 20.97 9.44
N THR A 155 3.11 21.46 10.48
CA THR A 155 4.53 21.22 10.78
C THR A 155 4.89 19.73 10.91
N GLY A 156 3.91 18.88 11.24
CA GLY A 156 4.08 17.42 11.33
C GLY A 156 4.16 16.68 9.98
N ARG A 157 3.47 17.17 8.94
CA ARG A 157 3.47 16.54 7.61
C ARG A 157 4.77 16.80 6.84
N ALA A 158 5.40 17.94 7.10
CA ALA A 158 6.66 18.33 6.44
C ALA A 158 7.78 17.29 6.64
N LEU A 159 7.88 16.69 7.83
CA LEU A 159 8.89 15.67 8.12
C LEU A 159 8.60 14.33 7.43
N SER A 160 7.33 13.91 7.38
CA SER A 160 6.93 12.72 6.64
C SER A 160 7.15 12.89 5.14
N LEU A 161 6.82 14.06 4.58
CA LEU A 161 7.10 14.38 3.18
C LEU A 161 8.60 14.39 2.88
N LYS A 162 9.41 14.98 3.76
CA LYS A 162 10.87 14.95 3.62
C LYS A 162 11.42 13.52 3.63
N LEU A 163 10.93 12.65 4.52
CA LEU A 163 11.32 11.23 4.52
C LEU A 163 10.94 10.56 3.19
N ILE A 164 9.74 10.80 2.68
CA ILE A 164 9.27 10.24 1.41
C ILE A 164 10.14 10.75 0.24
N GLU A 165 10.55 12.03 0.26
CA GLU A 165 11.49 12.60 -0.70
C GLU A 165 12.89 11.97 -0.59
N ASP A 166 13.41 11.79 0.62
CA ASP A 166 14.69 11.13 0.85
C ASP A 166 14.67 9.68 0.33
N LEU A 167 13.59 8.94 0.59
CA LEU A 167 13.37 7.58 0.07
C LEU A 167 13.30 7.56 -1.47
N LYS A 168 12.63 8.53 -2.09
CA LYS A 168 12.63 8.69 -3.56
C LYS A 168 14.03 8.94 -4.11
N ALA A 169 14.85 9.72 -3.41
CA ALA A 169 16.21 10.05 -3.81
C ALA A 169 17.22 8.91 -3.55
N GLY A 170 16.77 7.76 -3.05
CA GLY A 170 17.66 6.64 -2.67
C GLY A 170 18.51 6.94 -1.44
N LYS A 171 18.20 8.02 -0.70
CA LYS A 171 18.82 8.29 0.59
C LYS A 171 18.14 7.36 1.60
N GLY A 172 18.89 6.39 2.12
CA GLY A 172 18.40 5.51 3.19
C GLY A 172 17.86 6.33 4.36
N VAL A 173 16.96 5.74 5.16
CA VAL A 173 16.34 6.39 6.33
C VAL A 173 17.46 6.90 7.23
N GLY A 174 17.78 8.19 7.13
CA GLY A 174 18.88 8.79 7.84
C GLY A 174 18.69 8.58 9.34
N SER A 175 19.70 7.99 9.98
CA SER A 175 19.79 7.88 11.42
C SER A 175 19.63 9.29 12.00
N ALA A 176 18.44 9.59 12.53
CA ALA A 176 18.27 10.77 13.34
C ALA A 176 19.25 10.61 14.51
N LYS A 177 20.27 11.48 14.53
CA LYS A 177 21.28 11.52 15.60
C LYS A 177 20.58 11.47 16.96
N LYS A 178 21.08 10.56 17.81
CA LYS A 178 20.86 10.55 19.25
C LYS A 178 21.07 11.95 19.84
#